data_AF-A0A220UDC2-F1
#
_entry.id   AF-A0A220UDC2-F1
#
_cell.length_a   1.000
_cell.length_b   1.000
_cell.length_c   1.000
_cell.angle_alpha   90.00
_cell.angle_beta   90.00
_cell.angle_gamma   90.00
#
_symmetry.space_group_name_H-M   'P 1'
#
loop_
_entity.id
_entity.type
_entity.pdbx_description
1 polymer ?
#
loop_
_entity_poly.entity_id
_entity_poly.type
_entity_poly.pdbx_seq_one_letter_code
_entity_poly.pdbx_strand_id
1 'polypeptide(L)'
;MTPRRLPLAPPPDLARRGVLLAGPALLLAGCGLLPTGSADESSQDTGAGDAESGSDDVKDGSEKPAADPATSATLDLTTVEVTDEVVAGGLMQRMEGSETLIQPYAQVTVTATTLLDSLTAEQFTALTGEEAPLPDGADRFDEVPAATTLLPGELKKFLLTSWESTDPDWTPAPRHVLTEMHITHLRNNDIRLDSADEGDAERRGTVLAIVDASPAADAVTLRAEIGDGVQEISLVDGTIVATPAPRMYSGGLEVQVSEAGSIDTKVPDGFGSDYMSLHGTVEEAYLSPFVKTSLGYGGNLGWAREDEIHLVIPLVWDRDFSANVKEHTEVMLELPDGTELRPAQDQSTMFGSSHRQPIATFTIPADLDTATVKIMPRFGQVLDRDFEQVEEPVTATLTFA
;
A
#
# COMPACT_ATOMS: atom_id res chain seq x y z
N MET A 1 18.59 57.24 0.44
CA MET A 1 17.81 56.83 -0.75
C MET A 1 18.21 55.40 -1.08
N THR A 2 17.26 54.47 -1.03
CA THR A 2 17.42 53.04 -1.37
C THR A 2 17.59 52.84 -2.89
N PRO A 3 18.09 51.66 -3.31
CA PRO A 3 17.12 50.63 -3.68
C PRO A 3 17.39 49.27 -3.02
N ARG A 4 16.29 48.63 -2.66
CA ARG A 4 16.16 47.24 -2.19
C ARG A 4 16.51 46.29 -3.34
N ARG A 5 17.33 45.26 -3.09
CA ARG A 5 17.44 44.09 -3.99
C ARG A 5 16.36 43.07 -3.60
N LEU A 6 15.55 42.71 -4.58
CA LEU A 6 14.60 41.59 -4.54
C LEU A 6 15.37 40.25 -4.63
N PRO A 7 14.89 39.19 -3.97
CA PRO A 7 15.44 37.85 -4.13
C PRO A 7 15.11 37.29 -5.53
N LEU A 8 16.10 36.65 -6.13
CA LEU A 8 16.03 35.95 -7.42
C LEU A 8 15.11 34.73 -7.26
N ALA A 9 14.11 34.61 -8.14
CA ALA A 9 13.27 33.43 -8.25
C ALA A 9 14.10 32.21 -8.68
N PRO A 10 13.81 30.99 -8.17
CA PRO A 10 14.41 29.77 -8.69
C PRO A 10 13.89 29.45 -10.12
N PRO A 11 14.71 28.83 -10.98
CA PRO A 11 14.30 28.47 -12.34
C PRO A 11 13.27 27.32 -12.35
N PRO A 12 12.37 27.28 -13.35
CA PRO A 12 11.39 26.21 -13.51
C PRO A 12 12.02 24.98 -14.18
N ASP A 13 12.09 23.85 -13.47
CA ASP A 13 12.36 22.54 -14.07
C ASP A 13 11.06 21.96 -14.66
N LEU A 14 10.78 22.37 -15.90
CA LEU A 14 9.74 21.82 -16.76
C LEU A 14 10.35 21.66 -18.15
N ALA A 15 11.01 20.54 -18.42
CA ALA A 15 11.19 19.97 -19.76
C ALA A 15 11.97 18.65 -19.73
N ARG A 16 11.26 17.52 -19.79
CA ARG A 16 11.66 16.29 -20.49
C ARG A 16 10.50 15.28 -20.48
N ARG A 17 9.46 15.59 -21.26
CA ARG A 17 8.52 14.58 -21.76
C ARG A 17 8.39 14.80 -23.26
N GLY A 18 8.96 13.87 -24.03
CA GLY A 18 8.77 13.79 -25.46
C GLY A 18 7.30 13.50 -25.75
N VAL A 19 6.68 14.42 -26.48
CA VAL A 19 5.32 14.34 -27.00
C VAL A 19 5.32 13.44 -28.23
N LEU A 20 4.51 12.39 -28.24
CA LEU A 20 3.92 11.87 -29.47
C LEU A 20 2.40 12.04 -29.39
N LEU A 21 1.93 13.00 -30.19
CA LEU A 21 0.55 13.32 -30.48
C LEU A 21 -0.10 12.20 -31.29
N ALA A 22 -1.24 11.69 -30.83
CA ALA A 22 -2.35 11.25 -31.69
C ALA A 22 -3.66 11.11 -30.88
N GLY A 23 -4.49 12.15 -30.87
CA GLY A 23 -5.95 11.99 -30.96
C GLY A 23 -6.36 12.06 -32.45
N PRO A 24 -7.62 11.81 -32.86
CA PRO A 24 -8.91 12.10 -32.18
C PRO A 24 -9.85 10.85 -32.20
N ALA A 25 -11.12 10.81 -31.78
CA ALA A 25 -12.20 11.78 -31.73
C ALA A 25 -13.34 11.30 -30.82
N LEU A 26 -14.05 12.28 -30.26
CA LEU A 26 -15.37 12.18 -29.63
C LEU A 26 -16.43 11.62 -30.60
N LEU A 27 -17.30 10.74 -30.11
CA LEU A 27 -18.69 10.65 -30.58
C LEU A 27 -19.63 10.48 -29.38
N LEU A 28 -20.23 11.61 -29.00
CA LEU A 28 -21.49 11.71 -28.28
C LEU A 28 -22.61 11.30 -29.24
N ALA A 29 -23.38 10.28 -28.86
CA ALA A 29 -24.73 10.07 -29.38
C ALA A 29 -25.62 9.53 -28.25
N GLY A 30 -26.38 10.44 -27.64
CA GLY A 30 -27.59 10.10 -26.90
C GLY A 30 -28.80 10.19 -27.84
N CYS A 31 -29.68 9.19 -27.77
CA CYS A 31 -31.11 9.11 -28.14
C CYS A 31 -31.50 7.68 -27.70
N GLY A 32 -32.29 7.42 -26.66
CA GLY A 32 -33.66 7.87 -26.44
C GLY A 32 -34.64 6.90 -27.11
N LEU A 33 -35.54 6.30 -26.30
CA LEU A 33 -36.82 5.64 -26.63
C LEU A 33 -36.91 4.09 -26.63
N LEU A 34 -37.41 3.54 -25.51
CA LEU A 34 -38.55 2.60 -25.47
C LEU A 34 -39.86 3.41 -25.60
N PRO A 35 -41.09 2.87 -25.91
CA PRO A 35 -41.58 1.50 -25.67
C PRO A 35 -42.58 0.91 -26.73
N THR A 36 -43.18 -0.26 -26.38
CA THR A 36 -44.41 -0.92 -26.91
C THR A 36 -44.26 -1.72 -28.21
N GLY A 37 -44.85 -2.89 -28.45
CA GLY A 37 -45.78 -3.75 -27.70
C GLY A 37 -46.21 -4.92 -28.60
N SER A 38 -46.45 -6.08 -27.99
CA SER A 38 -47.36 -7.20 -28.35
C SER A 38 -47.69 -7.56 -29.82
N ALA A 39 -47.51 -8.85 -30.13
CA ALA A 39 -48.48 -9.82 -30.71
C ALA A 39 -47.75 -10.71 -31.74
N ASP A 40 -47.52 -12.00 -31.52
CA ASP A 40 -48.43 -13.17 -31.40
C ASP A 40 -48.31 -14.04 -32.67
N GLU A 41 -48.55 -15.34 -32.49
CA GLU A 41 -48.63 -16.43 -33.49
C GLU A 41 -47.32 -16.99 -34.09
N SER A 42 -47.12 -18.29 -34.29
CA SER A 42 -47.81 -19.53 -33.90
C SER A 42 -47.00 -20.74 -34.46
N SER A 43 -47.42 -21.97 -34.07
CA SER A 43 -47.04 -23.33 -34.51
C SER A 43 -45.88 -24.02 -33.74
N GLN A 44 -46.16 -24.93 -32.77
CA GLN A 44 -46.54 -26.37 -32.88
C GLN A 44 -45.54 -27.19 -33.72
N ASP A 45 -44.92 -28.28 -33.25
CA ASP A 45 -45.59 -29.48 -32.71
C ASP A 45 -44.65 -30.45 -31.93
N THR A 46 -45.30 -31.19 -31.03
CA THR A 46 -45.05 -32.40 -30.20
C THR A 46 -43.74 -33.21 -30.17
N GLY A 47 -43.44 -33.66 -28.93
CA GLY A 47 -42.84 -34.96 -28.61
C GLY A 47 -43.05 -35.32 -27.14
N ALA A 48 -44.12 -36.06 -26.85
CA ALA A 48 -44.55 -36.48 -25.51
C ALA A 48 -43.75 -37.67 -24.95
N GLY A 49 -43.54 -37.67 -23.64
CA GLY A 49 -43.08 -38.81 -22.83
C GLY A 49 -43.45 -38.54 -21.37
N ASP A 50 -44.58 -39.10 -20.95
CA ASP A 50 -45.23 -38.91 -19.65
C ASP A 50 -45.02 -40.15 -18.75
N ALA A 51 -45.31 -39.99 -17.45
CA ALA A 51 -45.23 -40.91 -16.31
C ALA A 51 -43.91 -40.87 -15.49
N GLU A 52 -43.88 -40.67 -14.17
CA GLU A 52 -44.94 -40.76 -13.16
C GLU A 52 -44.55 -39.99 -11.88
N SER A 53 -45.55 -39.29 -11.36
CA SER A 53 -45.78 -38.79 -10.00
C SER A 53 -44.90 -39.34 -8.85
N GLY A 54 -44.25 -38.42 -8.14
CA GLY A 54 -43.66 -38.64 -6.82
C GLY A 54 -43.57 -37.31 -6.07
N SER A 55 -44.66 -36.94 -5.41
CA SER A 55 -44.75 -35.83 -4.46
C SER A 55 -43.81 -36.04 -3.28
N ASP A 56 -42.93 -35.08 -3.02
CA ASP A 56 -42.62 -34.63 -1.66
C ASP A 56 -42.09 -33.20 -1.74
N ASP A 57 -43.03 -32.26 -1.52
CA ASP A 57 -42.77 -30.90 -1.07
C ASP A 57 -41.99 -30.96 0.26
N VAL A 58 -40.67 -30.87 0.21
CA VAL A 58 -39.90 -30.37 1.35
C VAL A 58 -39.73 -28.88 1.12
N LYS A 59 -40.76 -28.13 1.55
CA LYS A 59 -40.61 -26.73 1.93
C LYS A 59 -39.65 -26.68 3.11
N ASP A 60 -38.36 -26.49 2.84
CA ASP A 60 -37.46 -25.98 3.86
C ASP A 60 -37.68 -24.47 3.98
N GLY A 61 -38.82 -24.13 4.56
CA GLY A 61 -39.16 -22.79 5.02
C GLY A 61 -38.42 -22.53 6.31
N SER A 62 -37.15 -22.14 6.21
CA SER A 62 -36.55 -21.28 7.22
C SER A 62 -37.05 -19.84 6.99
N GLU A 63 -38.34 -19.63 7.25
CA GLU A 63 -38.89 -18.29 7.47
C GLU A 63 -38.15 -17.72 8.68
N LYS A 64 -37.19 -16.83 8.41
CA LYS A 64 -36.64 -15.93 9.43
C LYS A 64 -37.85 -15.30 10.13
N PRO A 65 -37.96 -15.38 11.48
CA PRO A 65 -39.09 -14.77 12.16
C PRO A 65 -39.15 -13.29 11.77
N ALA A 66 -40.25 -12.88 11.14
CA ALA A 66 -40.47 -11.49 10.79
C ALA A 66 -40.45 -10.67 12.08
N ALA A 67 -39.59 -9.65 12.14
CA ALA A 67 -39.50 -8.79 13.31
C ALA A 67 -40.86 -8.09 13.53
N ASP A 68 -41.28 -8.00 14.79
CA ASP A 68 -42.51 -7.29 15.13
C ASP A 68 -42.26 -5.77 15.00
N PRO A 69 -42.94 -5.06 14.08
CA PRO A 69 -42.75 -3.62 13.90
C PRO A 69 -43.07 -2.82 15.17
N ALA A 70 -43.86 -3.36 16.10
CA ALA A 70 -44.15 -2.70 17.38
C ALA A 70 -42.96 -2.65 18.34
N THR A 71 -41.92 -3.47 18.13
CA THR A 71 -40.75 -3.56 19.03
C THR A 71 -39.41 -3.46 18.31
N SER A 72 -39.42 -3.29 16.99
CA SER A 72 -38.24 -3.18 16.15
C SER A 72 -38.08 -1.80 15.55
N ALA A 73 -36.84 -1.39 15.33
CA ALA A 73 -36.51 -0.16 14.61
C ALA A 73 -35.46 -0.44 13.53
N THR A 74 -35.61 0.23 12.40
CA THR A 74 -34.63 0.18 11.31
C THR A 74 -33.60 1.28 11.51
N LEU A 75 -32.33 0.92 11.56
CA LEU A 75 -31.22 1.86 11.70
C LEU A 75 -30.78 2.42 10.35
N ASP A 76 -30.51 3.72 10.34
CA ASP A 76 -29.74 4.39 9.30
C ASP A 76 -28.46 4.90 9.96
N LEU A 77 -27.38 4.13 9.80
CA LEU A 77 -26.09 4.35 10.45
C LEU A 77 -25.00 4.34 9.39
N THR A 78 -24.11 5.34 9.45
CA THR A 78 -22.83 5.33 8.74
C THR A 78 -21.83 4.42 9.48
N THR A 79 -20.59 4.37 9.02
CA THR A 79 -19.55 3.65 9.75
C THR A 79 -19.27 4.35 11.08
N VAL A 80 -19.21 3.61 12.18
CA VAL A 80 -18.90 4.15 13.52
C VAL A 80 -17.80 3.35 14.20
N GLU A 81 -16.96 4.05 14.96
CA GLU A 81 -16.02 3.40 15.87
C GLU A 81 -16.76 2.84 17.08
N VAL A 82 -16.39 1.63 17.47
CA VAL A 82 -17.03 0.92 18.58
C VAL A 82 -16.42 1.35 19.92
N THR A 83 -17.28 1.65 20.89
CA THR A 83 -16.89 2.13 22.22
C THR A 83 -16.55 0.99 23.20
N ASP A 84 -17.34 -0.10 23.21
CA ASP A 84 -17.12 -1.26 24.08
C ASP A 84 -16.55 -2.47 23.30
N GLU A 85 -15.22 -2.60 23.34
CA GLU A 85 -14.49 -3.71 22.70
C GLU A 85 -14.83 -5.10 23.30
N VAL A 86 -15.31 -5.17 24.56
CA VAL A 86 -15.61 -6.45 25.23
C VAL A 86 -16.90 -7.05 24.68
N VAL A 87 -17.95 -6.24 24.57
CA VAL A 87 -19.21 -6.67 23.96
C VAL A 87 -18.98 -7.04 22.50
N ALA A 88 -18.22 -6.22 21.76
CA ALA A 88 -17.89 -6.49 20.37
C ALA A 88 -17.15 -7.82 20.17
N GLY A 89 -16.14 -8.09 21.02
CA GLY A 89 -15.37 -9.34 20.97
C GLY A 89 -16.23 -10.59 21.20
N GLY A 90 -17.31 -10.49 21.97
CA GLY A 90 -18.27 -11.59 22.17
C GLY A 90 -19.20 -11.86 20.98
N LEU A 91 -19.27 -10.93 20.02
CA LEU A 91 -20.13 -11.03 18.82
C LEU A 91 -19.36 -11.44 17.56
N MET A 92 -18.05 -11.19 17.53
CA MET A 92 -17.18 -11.47 16.39
C MET A 92 -16.54 -12.86 16.45
N GLN A 93 -16.13 -13.37 15.29
CA GLN A 93 -15.28 -14.55 15.20
C GLN A 93 -13.88 -14.14 14.77
N ARG A 94 -12.86 -14.70 15.44
CA ARG A 94 -11.46 -14.48 15.06
C ARG A 94 -11.25 -14.91 13.62
N MET A 95 -10.55 -14.09 12.86
CA MET A 95 -10.20 -14.40 11.49
C MET A 95 -8.85 -15.12 11.43
N GLU A 96 -8.80 -16.26 10.74
CA GLU A 96 -7.57 -17.05 10.59
C GLU A 96 -6.88 -16.81 9.23
N GLY A 97 -7.60 -16.28 8.24
CA GLY A 97 -7.14 -16.11 6.87
C GLY A 97 -6.98 -14.66 6.41
N SER A 98 -6.87 -13.70 7.34
CA SER A 98 -6.60 -12.32 6.96
C SER A 98 -5.26 -12.22 6.27
N GLU A 99 -5.22 -11.52 5.14
CA GLU A 99 -3.97 -11.02 4.62
C GLU A 99 -3.46 -9.89 5.52
N THR A 100 -2.20 -9.53 5.34
CA THR A 100 -1.57 -8.42 6.04
C THR A 100 -1.21 -7.36 5.03
N LEU A 101 -1.81 -6.19 5.14
CA LEU A 101 -1.44 -5.02 4.34
C LEU A 101 -0.15 -4.44 4.91
N ILE A 102 0.88 -4.33 4.08
CA ILE A 102 2.20 -3.86 4.48
C ILE A 102 2.45 -2.51 3.80
N GLN A 103 2.59 -1.48 4.61
CA GLN A 103 2.75 -0.10 4.17
C GLN A 103 3.79 0.59 5.09
N PRO A 104 4.55 1.59 4.62
CA PRO A 104 5.54 2.26 5.45
C PRO A 104 4.93 2.84 6.73
N TYR A 105 5.40 2.39 7.89
CA TYR A 105 4.82 2.73 9.20
C TYR A 105 3.38 2.25 9.43
N ALA A 106 2.90 1.24 8.70
CA ALA A 106 1.64 0.58 9.01
C ALA A 106 1.64 -0.86 8.48
N GLN A 107 1.56 -1.83 9.38
CA GLN A 107 1.33 -3.23 9.03
C GLN A 107 -0.02 -3.65 9.60
N VAL A 108 -1.03 -3.73 8.74
CA VAL A 108 -2.43 -3.84 9.12
C VAL A 108 -2.95 -5.24 8.86
N THR A 109 -3.65 -5.80 9.85
CA THR A 109 -4.34 -7.08 9.73
C THR A 109 -5.74 -6.98 10.33
N VAL A 110 -6.72 -7.66 9.72
CA VAL A 110 -8.07 -7.76 10.26
C VAL A 110 -8.12 -8.98 11.18
N THR A 111 -8.49 -8.77 12.43
CA THR A 111 -8.33 -9.77 13.50
C THR A 111 -9.60 -10.56 13.77
N ALA A 112 -10.77 -9.96 13.55
CA ALA A 112 -12.07 -10.61 13.70
C ALA A 112 -13.13 -9.90 12.85
N THR A 113 -14.13 -10.66 12.39
CA THR A 113 -15.24 -10.13 11.60
C THR A 113 -16.51 -10.92 11.84
N THR A 114 -17.67 -10.30 11.67
CA THR A 114 -18.99 -10.96 11.67
C THR A 114 -20.02 -10.14 10.92
N LEU A 115 -21.04 -10.83 10.38
CA LEU A 115 -22.21 -10.22 9.78
C LEU A 115 -23.45 -10.58 10.60
N LEU A 116 -24.05 -9.58 11.24
CA LEU A 116 -25.21 -9.75 12.10
C LEU A 116 -26.49 -9.31 11.37
N ASP A 117 -27.55 -10.08 11.54
CA ASP A 117 -28.86 -9.76 10.97
C ASP A 117 -29.63 -8.72 11.80
N SER A 118 -29.29 -8.58 13.08
CA SER A 118 -29.92 -7.67 14.02
C SER A 118 -29.02 -7.40 15.24
N LEU A 119 -29.26 -6.29 15.93
CA LEU A 119 -28.69 -5.99 17.25
C LEU A 119 -29.80 -5.87 18.29
N THR A 120 -29.50 -6.19 19.55
CA THR A 120 -30.37 -5.79 20.67
C THR A 120 -30.12 -4.33 21.05
N ALA A 121 -31.08 -3.71 21.76
CA ALA A 121 -30.90 -2.37 22.30
C ALA A 121 -29.62 -2.23 23.14
N GLU A 122 -29.37 -3.21 24.02
CA GLU A 122 -28.20 -3.25 24.89
C GLU A 122 -26.89 -3.37 24.09
N GLN A 123 -26.87 -4.23 23.05
CA GLN A 123 -25.72 -4.36 22.17
C GLN A 123 -25.44 -3.05 21.42
N PHE A 124 -26.48 -2.40 20.88
CA PHE A 124 -26.31 -1.13 20.18
C PHE A 124 -25.78 -0.03 21.08
N THR A 125 -26.34 0.13 22.28
CA THR A 125 -25.86 1.15 23.24
C THR A 125 -24.44 0.85 23.70
N ALA A 126 -24.07 -0.42 23.92
CA ALA A 126 -22.69 -0.76 24.25
C ALA A 126 -21.72 -0.48 23.10
N LEU A 127 -22.11 -0.82 21.86
CA LEU A 127 -21.24 -0.65 20.70
C LEU A 127 -21.07 0.83 20.31
N THR A 128 -22.13 1.62 20.34
CA THR A 128 -22.14 3.00 19.80
C THR A 128 -22.06 4.09 20.88
N GLY A 129 -22.41 3.77 22.13
CA GLY A 129 -22.62 4.75 23.19
C GLY A 129 -23.94 5.52 23.07
N GLU A 130 -24.74 5.28 22.03
CA GLU A 130 -26.02 5.95 21.79
C GLU A 130 -27.20 5.18 22.39
N GLU A 131 -28.25 5.89 22.78
CA GLU A 131 -29.50 5.26 23.21
C GLU A 131 -30.21 4.63 22.01
N ALA A 132 -30.75 3.43 22.19
CA ALA A 132 -31.50 2.75 21.15
C ALA A 132 -32.72 3.59 20.71
N PRO A 133 -33.01 3.68 19.40
CA PRO A 133 -34.13 4.45 18.90
C PRO A 133 -35.49 3.83 19.31
N LEU A 134 -36.55 4.63 19.15
CA LEU A 134 -37.93 4.15 19.30
C LEU A 134 -38.30 3.17 18.16
N PRO A 135 -39.26 2.25 18.40
CA PRO A 135 -39.76 1.34 17.36
C PRO A 135 -40.30 2.08 16.13
N ASP A 136 -40.22 1.45 14.96
CA ASP A 136 -40.73 1.98 13.70
C ASP A 136 -42.24 2.22 13.81
N GLY A 137 -42.68 3.46 13.53
CA GLY A 137 -44.09 3.86 13.63
C GLY A 137 -44.54 4.28 15.04
N ALA A 138 -43.65 4.30 16.03
CA ALA A 138 -43.92 4.93 17.32
C ALA A 138 -44.00 6.46 17.18
N ASP A 139 -44.98 7.08 17.85
CA ASP A 139 -45.10 8.53 17.87
C ASP A 139 -44.10 9.12 18.88
N ARG A 140 -43.29 10.11 18.47
CA ARG A 140 -42.18 10.65 19.28
C ARG A 140 -42.63 11.36 20.56
N PHE A 141 -43.94 11.55 20.73
CA PHE A 141 -44.55 12.28 21.83
C PHE A 141 -45.21 11.36 22.88
N ASP A 142 -45.30 10.06 22.60
CA ASP A 142 -45.77 9.07 23.55
C ASP A 142 -44.58 8.50 24.34
N GLU A 143 -44.79 8.17 25.63
CA GLU A 143 -43.81 7.44 26.45
C GLU A 143 -43.74 5.97 25.99
N VAL A 144 -43.19 5.73 24.81
CA VAL A 144 -42.95 4.40 24.25
C VAL A 144 -41.54 3.96 24.66
N PRO A 145 -41.35 2.72 25.15
CA PRO A 145 -40.01 2.20 25.41
C PRO A 145 -39.20 2.11 24.11
N ALA A 146 -37.88 2.18 24.22
CA ALA A 146 -36.97 1.99 23.09
C ALA A 146 -37.18 0.61 22.41
N ALA A 147 -36.85 0.54 21.13
CA ALA A 147 -36.91 -0.70 20.36
C ALA A 147 -35.98 -1.75 20.97
N THR A 148 -36.47 -2.99 21.09
CA THR A 148 -35.68 -4.10 21.65
C THR A 148 -34.84 -4.81 20.59
N THR A 149 -35.22 -4.68 19.32
CA THR A 149 -34.54 -5.29 18.18
C THR A 149 -34.26 -4.24 17.12
N LEU A 150 -33.01 -4.14 16.69
CA LEU A 150 -32.55 -3.15 15.72
C LEU A 150 -32.12 -3.86 14.45
N LEU A 151 -32.62 -3.38 13.32
CA LEU A 151 -32.42 -3.98 12.01
C LEU A 151 -31.62 -3.03 11.09
N PRO A 152 -30.77 -3.56 10.20
CA PRO A 152 -29.96 -2.75 9.29
C PRO A 152 -30.73 -2.31 8.03
N GLY A 153 -32.01 -2.69 7.91
CA GLY A 153 -32.83 -2.49 6.71
C GLY A 153 -32.93 -3.73 5.81
N GLU A 154 -33.76 -3.64 4.77
CA GLU A 154 -33.98 -4.75 3.84
C GLU A 154 -32.72 -5.07 3.03
N LEU A 155 -32.40 -6.37 2.91
CA LEU A 155 -31.21 -6.88 2.21
C LEU A 155 -29.88 -6.34 2.73
N LYS A 156 -29.85 -5.84 3.98
CA LYS A 156 -28.65 -5.37 4.67
C LYS A 156 -28.27 -6.25 5.85
N LYS A 157 -27.04 -6.08 6.33
CA LYS A 157 -26.50 -6.67 7.57
C LYS A 157 -25.64 -5.65 8.31
N PHE A 158 -25.47 -5.85 9.61
CA PHE A 158 -24.45 -5.15 10.37
C PHE A 158 -23.12 -5.87 10.21
N LEU A 159 -22.11 -5.18 9.68
CA LEU A 159 -20.72 -5.61 9.71
C LEU A 159 -20.09 -5.11 11.01
N LEU A 160 -19.55 -6.03 11.81
CA LEU A 160 -18.75 -5.71 12.98
C LEU A 160 -17.37 -6.37 12.79
N THR A 161 -16.32 -5.55 12.82
CA THR A 161 -14.97 -5.94 12.40
C THR A 161 -13.92 -5.28 13.27
N SER A 162 -12.87 -6.02 13.62
CA SER A 162 -11.73 -5.51 14.37
C SER A 162 -10.44 -5.64 13.57
N TRP A 163 -9.55 -4.68 13.74
CA TRP A 163 -8.27 -4.61 13.05
C TRP A 163 -7.17 -4.19 14.01
N GLU A 164 -5.95 -4.56 13.66
CA GLU A 164 -4.73 -4.11 14.33
C GLU A 164 -3.72 -3.65 13.30
N SER A 165 -2.93 -2.65 13.68
CA SER A 165 -1.77 -2.14 12.97
C SER A 165 -0.58 -2.24 13.91
N THR A 166 0.55 -2.71 13.40
CA THR A 166 1.84 -2.65 14.09
C THR A 166 2.79 -1.74 13.34
N ASP A 167 3.92 -1.38 13.95
CA ASP A 167 5.02 -0.72 13.23
C ASP A 167 5.84 -1.77 12.47
N PRO A 168 5.83 -1.76 11.12
CA PRO A 168 6.68 -2.65 10.34
C PRO A 168 8.15 -2.22 10.38
N ASP A 169 9.04 -3.20 10.44
CA ASP A 169 10.48 -2.99 10.27
C ASP A 169 10.81 -2.71 8.78
N TRP A 170 10.73 -1.45 8.36
CA TRP A 170 11.06 -1.04 6.99
C TRP A 170 12.56 -0.83 6.76
N THR A 171 13.05 -1.33 5.63
CA THR A 171 14.41 -1.08 5.17
C THR A 171 14.42 -0.69 3.67
N PRO A 172 14.97 0.48 3.29
CA PRO A 172 15.43 1.53 4.18
C PRO A 172 14.22 2.15 4.90
N ALA A 173 14.40 2.50 6.17
CA ALA A 173 13.37 3.26 6.88
C ALA A 173 13.12 4.57 6.13
N PRO A 174 11.88 4.89 5.76
CA PRO A 174 11.55 6.19 5.21
C PRO A 174 12.00 7.29 6.19
N ARG A 175 12.13 8.52 5.72
CA ARG A 175 12.36 9.66 6.63
C ARG A 175 11.44 10.80 6.28
N HIS A 176 10.85 11.40 7.31
CA HIS A 176 9.97 12.58 7.18
C HIS A 176 8.77 12.33 6.25
N VAL A 177 8.15 11.16 6.38
CA VAL A 177 6.94 10.79 5.66
C VAL A 177 5.90 10.33 6.65
N LEU A 178 4.64 10.67 6.37
CA LEU A 178 3.49 10.26 7.16
C LEU A 178 2.65 9.30 6.34
N THR A 179 2.10 8.31 7.02
CA THR A 179 1.03 7.46 6.49
C THR A 179 -0.29 7.97 7.02
N GLU A 180 -1.22 8.30 6.12
CA GLU A 180 -2.60 8.58 6.51
C GLU A 180 -3.41 7.28 6.43
N MET A 181 -4.21 7.01 7.47
CA MET A 181 -5.09 5.84 7.49
C MET A 181 -6.56 6.26 7.58
N HIS A 182 -7.42 5.56 6.86
CA HIS A 182 -8.85 5.85 6.79
C HIS A 182 -9.64 4.56 6.77
N ILE A 183 -10.79 4.54 7.45
CA ILE A 183 -11.81 3.55 7.14
C ILE A 183 -12.71 4.17 6.09
N THR A 184 -12.88 3.45 4.99
CA THR A 184 -13.74 3.87 3.89
C THR A 184 -14.93 2.95 3.76
N HIS A 185 -16.10 3.53 3.50
CA HIS A 185 -17.34 2.82 3.24
C HIS A 185 -17.87 3.26 1.87
N LEU A 186 -18.07 2.29 0.97
CA LEU A 186 -18.41 2.56 -0.44
C LEU A 186 -17.45 3.58 -1.09
N ARG A 187 -16.15 3.47 -0.75
CA ARG A 187 -15.04 4.33 -1.23
C ARG A 187 -15.09 5.79 -0.78
N ASN A 188 -15.96 6.15 0.16
CA ASN A 188 -15.92 7.44 0.83
C ASN A 188 -15.13 7.32 2.13
N ASN A 189 -14.27 8.30 2.43
CA ASN A 189 -13.58 8.38 3.71
C ASN A 189 -14.61 8.68 4.81
N ASP A 190 -14.94 7.66 5.59
CA ASP A 190 -15.99 7.76 6.63
C ASP A 190 -15.34 8.10 7.97
N ILE A 191 -14.26 7.42 8.32
CA ILE A 191 -13.49 7.66 9.56
C ILE A 191 -12.04 7.96 9.19
N ARG A 192 -11.52 9.09 9.67
CA ARG A 192 -10.08 9.39 9.63
C ARG A 192 -9.45 8.83 10.89
N LEU A 193 -8.53 7.90 10.69
CA LEU A 193 -7.61 7.48 11.73
C LEU A 193 -6.45 8.48 11.67
N ASP A 194 -5.90 8.92 12.81
CA ASP A 194 -4.82 9.91 12.82
C ASP A 194 -3.63 9.46 11.94
N SER A 195 -2.73 10.35 11.54
CA SER A 195 -1.54 9.93 10.76
C SER A 195 -0.60 9.09 11.64
N ALA A 196 0.02 8.06 11.07
CA ALA A 196 1.08 7.29 11.72
C ALA A 196 2.45 7.86 11.34
N ASP A 197 3.27 8.11 12.36
CA ASP A 197 4.68 8.49 12.28
C ASP A 197 5.54 7.30 12.76
N GLU A 198 6.88 7.41 12.64
CA GLU A 198 7.84 6.43 13.18
C GLU A 198 7.54 6.12 14.67
N GLY A 199 7.29 4.85 15.00
CA GLY A 199 6.99 4.39 16.36
C GLY A 199 5.55 4.61 16.85
N ASP A 200 4.64 5.15 16.02
CA ASP A 200 3.23 5.41 16.37
C ASP A 200 2.22 4.58 15.52
N ALA A 201 2.72 3.55 14.85
CA ALA A 201 1.96 2.68 13.99
C ALA A 201 1.17 1.58 14.73
N GLU A 202 1.46 1.37 16.02
CA GLU A 202 0.76 0.41 16.88
C GLU A 202 -0.64 0.93 17.22
N ARG A 203 -1.65 0.40 16.54
CA ARG A 203 -3.04 0.82 16.68
C ARG A 203 -3.97 -0.36 16.57
N ARG A 204 -5.17 -0.20 17.10
CA ARG A 204 -6.25 -1.16 16.92
C ARG A 204 -7.56 -0.42 16.94
N GLY A 205 -8.56 -1.00 16.30
CA GLY A 205 -9.89 -0.44 16.30
C GLY A 205 -10.93 -1.51 16.03
N THR A 206 -12.16 -1.21 16.42
CA THR A 206 -13.34 -2.00 16.08
C THR A 206 -14.37 -1.08 15.46
N VAL A 207 -15.03 -1.56 14.42
CA VAL A 207 -15.89 -0.75 13.56
C VAL A 207 -17.22 -1.45 13.36
N LEU A 208 -18.31 -0.69 13.43
CA LEU A 208 -19.66 -1.12 13.10
C LEU A 208 -20.14 -0.36 11.85
N ALA A 209 -20.68 -1.08 10.86
CA ALA A 209 -21.26 -0.50 9.65
C ALA A 209 -22.49 -1.26 9.19
N ILE A 210 -23.35 -0.62 8.41
CA ILE A 210 -24.44 -1.27 7.68
C ILE A 210 -23.99 -1.54 6.24
N VAL A 211 -23.98 -2.81 5.83
CA VAL A 211 -23.54 -3.26 4.51
C VAL A 211 -24.61 -4.11 3.82
N ASP A 212 -24.44 -4.39 2.52
CA ASP A 212 -25.29 -5.37 1.83
C ASP A 212 -25.22 -6.75 2.50
N ALA A 213 -26.30 -7.54 2.41
CA ALA A 213 -26.36 -8.86 3.01
C ALA A 213 -25.31 -9.86 2.47
N SER A 214 -24.76 -9.57 1.29
CA SER A 214 -23.61 -10.25 0.70
C SER A 214 -22.62 -9.18 0.23
N PRO A 215 -21.86 -8.58 1.15
CA PRO A 215 -21.02 -7.44 0.84
C PRO A 215 -19.84 -7.86 -0.06
N ALA A 216 -19.48 -7.00 -1.01
CA ALA A 216 -18.21 -7.12 -1.73
C ALA A 216 -17.03 -6.81 -0.80
N ALA A 217 -15.83 -7.29 -1.14
CA ALA A 217 -14.62 -7.03 -0.36
C ALA A 217 -14.29 -5.53 -0.23
N ASP A 218 -14.67 -4.72 -1.23
CA ASP A 218 -14.46 -3.26 -1.22
C ASP A 218 -15.61 -2.46 -0.57
N ALA A 219 -16.58 -3.14 0.09
CA ALA A 219 -17.69 -2.47 0.74
C ALA A 219 -17.22 -1.59 1.91
N VAL A 220 -16.38 -2.15 2.79
CA VAL A 220 -15.73 -1.43 3.88
C VAL A 220 -14.27 -1.85 3.93
N THR A 221 -13.37 -0.88 3.84
CA THR A 221 -11.92 -1.13 3.77
C THR A 221 -11.17 -0.22 4.73
N LEU A 222 -10.03 -0.71 5.21
CA LEU A 222 -9.03 0.11 5.87
C LEU A 222 -7.98 0.49 4.82
N ARG A 223 -7.89 1.79 4.57
CA ARG A 223 -7.10 2.43 3.52
C ARG A 223 -5.89 3.11 4.12
N ALA A 224 -4.70 2.80 3.63
CA ALA A 224 -3.45 3.44 3.99
C ALA A 224 -2.86 4.19 2.79
N GLU A 225 -2.52 5.46 2.99
CA GLU A 225 -1.99 6.35 1.95
C GLU A 225 -0.61 6.89 2.33
N ILE A 226 0.33 6.81 1.40
CA ILE A 226 1.63 7.46 1.51
C ILE A 226 2.10 7.97 0.15
N GLY A 227 2.36 9.28 0.07
CA GLY A 227 2.68 9.91 -1.21
C GLY A 227 1.50 9.84 -2.17
N ASP A 228 1.68 9.15 -3.30
CA ASP A 228 0.67 8.90 -4.32
C ASP A 228 0.16 7.45 -4.35
N GLY A 229 0.68 6.58 -3.48
CA GLY A 229 0.24 5.19 -3.39
C GLY A 229 -0.83 4.98 -2.34
N VAL A 230 -1.84 4.20 -2.72
CA VAL A 230 -2.99 3.81 -1.89
C VAL A 230 -3.01 2.30 -1.76
N GLN A 231 -3.04 1.80 -0.53
CA GLN A 231 -3.27 0.39 -0.23
C GLN A 231 -4.57 0.24 0.56
N GLU A 232 -5.35 -0.80 0.28
CA GLU A 232 -6.63 -1.05 0.93
C GLU A 232 -6.76 -2.53 1.30
N ILE A 233 -7.17 -2.80 2.54
CA ILE A 233 -7.55 -4.14 3.02
C ILE A 233 -9.04 -4.15 3.38
N SER A 234 -9.73 -5.20 2.95
CA SER A 234 -11.14 -5.47 3.22
C SER A 234 -11.36 -5.73 4.70
N LEU A 235 -12.24 -4.94 5.33
CA LEU A 235 -12.72 -5.22 6.69
C LEU A 235 -13.83 -6.28 6.71
N VAL A 236 -14.29 -6.72 5.54
CA VAL A 236 -15.30 -7.79 5.38
C VAL A 236 -14.67 -9.15 5.54
N ASP A 237 -13.57 -9.41 4.83
CA ASP A 237 -12.94 -10.73 4.70
C ASP A 237 -11.41 -10.73 4.85
N GLY A 238 -10.78 -9.58 5.05
CA GLY A 238 -9.34 -9.46 5.26
C GLY A 238 -8.48 -9.57 4.00
N THR A 239 -9.08 -9.53 2.81
CA THR A 239 -8.33 -9.54 1.54
C THR A 239 -7.79 -8.15 1.16
N ILE A 240 -6.63 -8.10 0.52
CA ILE A 240 -6.07 -6.88 -0.07
C ILE A 240 -6.88 -6.53 -1.31
N VAL A 241 -7.54 -5.38 -1.25
CA VAL A 241 -8.43 -4.88 -2.32
C VAL A 241 -7.64 -4.07 -3.35
N ALA A 242 -6.65 -3.31 -2.89
CA ALA A 242 -5.82 -2.47 -3.74
C ALA A 242 -4.39 -2.36 -3.19
N THR A 243 -3.41 -2.36 -4.08
CA THR A 243 -2.01 -2.04 -3.76
C THR A 243 -1.28 -1.52 -5.00
N PRO A 244 -0.37 -0.53 -4.87
CA PRO A 244 0.47 -0.09 -5.99
C PRO A 244 1.62 -1.07 -6.25
N ALA A 245 1.89 -2.01 -5.34
CA ALA A 245 3.03 -2.92 -5.42
C ALA A 245 2.62 -4.39 -5.17
N PRO A 246 1.89 -5.03 -6.10
CA PRO A 246 1.43 -6.41 -5.94
C PRO A 246 2.55 -7.43 -5.67
N ARG A 247 3.76 -7.21 -6.22
CA ARG A 247 4.91 -8.11 -6.02
C ARG A 247 5.27 -8.31 -4.55
N MET A 248 4.98 -7.34 -3.69
CA MET A 248 5.20 -7.44 -2.24
C MET A 248 4.47 -8.64 -1.60
N TYR A 249 3.36 -9.07 -2.20
CA TYR A 249 2.51 -10.14 -1.66
C TYR A 249 2.68 -11.48 -2.40
N SER A 250 3.34 -11.48 -3.55
CA SER A 250 3.48 -12.67 -4.40
C SER A 250 4.90 -13.24 -4.48
N GLY A 251 5.93 -12.53 -4.02
CA GLY A 251 7.34 -12.95 -4.14
C GLY A 251 8.19 -12.54 -2.94
N GLY A 252 9.38 -13.14 -2.83
CA GLY A 252 10.35 -12.76 -1.79
C GLY A 252 10.93 -11.37 -2.06
N LEU A 253 11.25 -10.64 -0.99
CA LEU A 253 11.97 -9.35 -1.07
C LEU A 253 13.48 -9.50 -0.80
N GLU A 254 13.92 -10.74 -0.58
CA GLU A 254 15.30 -11.08 -0.28
C GLU A 254 16.15 -11.09 -1.55
N VAL A 255 17.41 -10.66 -1.41
CA VAL A 255 18.42 -10.73 -2.48
C VAL A 255 19.63 -11.47 -1.96
N GLN A 256 20.03 -12.52 -2.68
CA GLN A 256 21.27 -13.21 -2.39
C GLN A 256 22.42 -12.54 -3.13
N VAL A 257 23.41 -12.05 -2.37
CA VAL A 257 24.68 -11.57 -2.91
C VAL A 257 25.66 -12.73 -3.00
N SER A 258 26.27 -12.91 -4.17
CA SER A 258 27.24 -13.97 -4.45
C SER A 258 28.37 -13.44 -5.33
N GLU A 259 29.50 -14.15 -5.35
CA GLU A 259 30.67 -13.78 -6.16
C GLU A 259 31.14 -12.33 -5.93
N ALA A 260 30.91 -11.79 -4.73
CA ALA A 260 31.28 -10.43 -4.39
C ALA A 260 32.81 -10.29 -4.35
N GLY A 261 33.33 -9.51 -5.29
CA GLY A 261 34.69 -9.02 -5.24
C GLY A 261 34.88 -8.01 -4.11
N SER A 262 36.14 -7.74 -3.77
CA SER A 262 36.49 -6.65 -2.87
C SER A 262 37.70 -5.89 -3.40
N ILE A 263 37.79 -4.64 -2.99
CA ILE A 263 38.96 -3.78 -3.22
C ILE A 263 39.57 -3.39 -1.87
N ASP A 264 40.90 -3.44 -1.81
CA ASP A 264 41.71 -2.82 -0.77
C ASP A 264 42.84 -2.08 -1.48
N THR A 265 42.75 -0.75 -1.51
CA THR A 265 43.69 0.10 -2.24
C THR A 265 44.14 1.29 -1.42
N LYS A 266 45.25 1.88 -1.85
CA LYS A 266 45.82 3.11 -1.32
C LYS A 266 45.94 4.10 -2.45
N VAL A 267 45.31 5.25 -2.25
CA VAL A 267 45.40 6.39 -3.18
C VAL A 267 46.37 7.39 -2.57
N PRO A 268 47.44 7.78 -3.28
CA PRO A 268 48.33 8.85 -2.82
C PRO A 268 47.52 10.08 -2.45
N ASP A 269 47.70 10.57 -1.23
CA ASP A 269 47.03 11.79 -0.77
C ASP A 269 47.91 13.01 -1.03
N GLY A 270 49.20 12.93 -0.75
CA GLY A 270 50.14 14.02 -1.04
C GLY A 270 49.91 15.30 -0.24
N PHE A 271 49.00 15.32 0.75
CA PHE A 271 48.72 16.47 1.59
C PHE A 271 48.18 16.12 3.00
N GLY A 272 49.10 15.89 3.94
CA GLY A 272 48.78 15.71 5.36
C GLY A 272 48.79 14.24 5.80
N SER A 273 48.32 13.31 4.95
CA SER A 273 48.60 11.88 5.05
C SER A 273 49.40 11.41 3.83
N ASP A 274 50.09 10.27 3.94
CA ASP A 274 50.83 9.71 2.79
C ASP A 274 49.85 9.12 1.76
N TYR A 275 48.78 8.47 2.23
CA TYR A 275 47.75 7.84 1.41
C TYR A 275 46.37 7.99 2.07
N MET A 276 45.33 7.94 1.24
CA MET A 276 43.98 7.54 1.62
C MET A 276 43.85 6.03 1.42
N SER A 277 43.50 5.28 2.46
CA SER A 277 43.14 3.87 2.31
C SER A 277 41.66 3.76 1.96
N LEU A 278 41.31 2.77 1.14
CA LEU A 278 39.94 2.43 0.80
C LEU A 278 39.77 0.90 0.84
N HIS A 279 38.75 0.45 1.55
CA HIS A 279 38.20 -0.89 1.44
C HIS A 279 36.77 -0.82 0.89
N GLY A 280 36.49 -1.59 -0.15
CA GLY A 280 35.20 -1.58 -0.84
C GLY A 280 34.68 -2.97 -1.16
N THR A 281 33.40 -3.24 -0.92
CA THR A 281 32.73 -4.51 -1.27
C THR A 281 31.19 -4.36 -1.29
N VAL A 282 30.51 -5.38 -1.79
CA VAL A 282 29.05 -5.54 -1.67
C VAL A 282 28.78 -6.73 -0.76
N GLU A 283 28.14 -6.49 0.38
CA GLU A 283 27.82 -7.55 1.35
C GLU A 283 26.35 -7.92 1.35
N GLU A 284 25.47 -6.96 1.08
CA GLU A 284 24.03 -7.13 1.13
C GLU A 284 23.31 -6.34 0.03
N ALA A 285 22.10 -6.79 -0.28
CA ALA A 285 21.14 -6.10 -1.11
C ALA A 285 19.75 -6.57 -0.68
N TYR A 286 18.73 -5.77 -0.99
CA TYR A 286 17.34 -6.15 -0.75
C TYR A 286 16.42 -5.47 -1.77
N LEU A 287 15.24 -6.05 -1.98
CA LEU A 287 14.18 -5.46 -2.78
C LEU A 287 13.24 -4.66 -1.89
N SER A 288 12.81 -3.51 -2.39
CA SER A 288 11.76 -2.71 -1.76
C SER A 288 10.77 -2.20 -2.81
N PRO A 289 9.46 -2.26 -2.54
CA PRO A 289 8.45 -1.65 -3.38
C PRO A 289 8.33 -0.14 -3.16
N PHE A 290 8.94 0.42 -2.10
CA PHE A 290 8.87 1.84 -1.78
C PHE A 290 10.21 2.39 -1.31
N VAL A 291 10.68 3.48 -1.93
CA VAL A 291 11.91 4.17 -1.50
C VAL A 291 11.64 5.67 -1.39
N LYS A 292 11.60 6.17 -0.15
CA LYS A 292 11.50 7.60 0.14
C LYS A 292 12.46 8.00 1.25
N THR A 293 13.69 8.23 0.85
CA THR A 293 14.79 8.65 1.70
C THR A 293 15.42 9.92 1.13
N SER A 294 16.45 10.47 1.79
CA SER A 294 17.11 11.67 1.27
C SER A 294 17.87 11.34 -0.03
N LEU A 295 18.08 12.32 -0.92
CA LEU A 295 18.84 12.12 -2.16
C LEU A 295 20.25 11.52 -1.93
N GLY A 296 20.85 11.79 -0.78
CA GLY A 296 22.17 11.25 -0.41
C GLY A 296 22.16 9.85 0.23
N TYR A 297 20.98 9.27 0.45
CA TYR A 297 20.79 7.94 1.08
C TYR A 297 19.65 7.24 0.36
N GLY A 298 19.87 6.38 -0.63
CA GLY A 298 18.78 5.55 -1.20
C GLY A 298 17.81 6.25 -2.18
N GLY A 299 17.74 7.58 -2.21
CA GLY A 299 16.96 8.33 -3.21
C GLY A 299 15.48 8.52 -2.85
N ASN A 300 14.72 9.17 -3.74
CA ASN A 300 13.30 9.48 -3.53
C ASN A 300 12.50 9.01 -4.76
N LEU A 301 12.23 7.71 -4.81
CA LEU A 301 11.57 7.05 -5.94
C LEU A 301 10.06 6.87 -5.73
N GLY A 302 9.59 6.85 -4.48
CA GLY A 302 8.20 6.57 -4.17
C GLY A 302 7.88 5.09 -4.35
N TRP A 303 6.66 4.80 -4.80
CA TRP A 303 6.21 3.44 -5.10
C TRP A 303 6.72 2.98 -6.46
N ALA A 304 7.19 1.73 -6.53
CA ALA A 304 7.42 1.04 -7.79
C ALA A 304 6.08 0.79 -8.51
N ARG A 305 6.11 0.68 -9.83
CA ARG A 305 4.95 0.24 -10.62
C ARG A 305 4.68 -1.25 -10.44
N GLU A 306 3.54 -1.70 -10.94
CA GLU A 306 3.12 -3.10 -10.90
C GLU A 306 4.16 -4.08 -11.47
N ASP A 307 4.86 -3.68 -12.54
CA ASP A 307 5.89 -4.46 -13.24
C ASP A 307 7.32 -4.10 -12.84
N GLU A 308 7.50 -3.31 -11.78
CA GLU A 308 8.79 -2.81 -11.31
C GLU A 308 9.02 -3.13 -9.82
N ILE A 309 10.28 -3.15 -9.40
CA ILE A 309 10.66 -3.13 -7.99
C ILE A 309 11.95 -2.33 -7.80
N HIS A 310 12.16 -1.75 -6.62
CA HIS A 310 13.42 -1.09 -6.32
C HIS A 310 14.42 -2.08 -5.74
N LEU A 311 15.61 -2.12 -6.32
CA LEU A 311 16.76 -2.83 -5.78
C LEU A 311 17.62 -1.84 -5.01
N VAL A 312 17.87 -2.09 -3.73
CA VAL A 312 18.69 -1.25 -2.87
C VAL A 312 19.96 -2.01 -2.49
N ILE A 313 21.11 -1.40 -2.74
CA ILE A 313 22.43 -1.99 -2.49
C ILE A 313 23.23 -1.04 -1.57
N PRO A 314 23.22 -1.30 -0.26
CA PRO A 314 24.19 -0.69 0.65
C PRO A 314 25.61 -1.14 0.27
N LEU A 315 26.49 -0.18 0.02
CA LEU A 315 27.87 -0.44 -0.33
C LEU A 315 28.76 -0.31 0.90
N VAL A 316 29.59 -1.31 1.15
CA VAL A 316 30.70 -1.17 2.10
C VAL A 316 31.78 -0.40 1.38
N TRP A 317 32.03 0.83 1.80
CA TRP A 317 33.00 1.73 1.18
C TRP A 317 33.73 2.53 2.25
N ASP A 318 34.55 1.82 3.02
CA ASP A 318 35.28 2.38 4.16
C ASP A 318 36.56 3.04 3.66
N ARG A 319 36.68 4.35 3.90
CA ARG A 319 37.86 5.11 3.47
C ARG A 319 38.29 6.12 4.51
N ASP A 320 39.60 6.33 4.54
CA ASP A 320 40.18 7.42 5.31
C ASP A 320 39.74 8.78 4.77
N PHE A 321 39.66 9.78 5.65
CA PHE A 321 39.44 11.15 5.20
C PHE A 321 40.68 11.66 4.45
N SER A 322 40.44 12.28 3.30
CA SER A 322 41.45 12.98 2.52
C SER A 322 40.88 14.31 2.03
N ALA A 323 41.68 15.37 2.13
CA ALA A 323 41.35 16.70 1.60
C ALA A 323 41.81 16.88 0.14
N ASN A 324 42.71 16.01 -0.36
CA ASN A 324 43.26 16.12 -1.71
C ASN A 324 42.69 15.09 -2.69
N VAL A 325 42.30 13.90 -2.25
CA VAL A 325 41.74 12.85 -3.12
C VAL A 325 40.28 13.18 -3.46
N LYS A 326 39.97 13.16 -4.76
CA LYS A 326 38.61 13.23 -5.29
C LYS A 326 38.16 11.86 -5.72
N GLU A 327 36.98 11.46 -5.27
CA GLU A 327 36.36 10.21 -5.69
C GLU A 327 35.46 10.41 -6.90
N HIS A 328 35.74 9.64 -7.93
CA HIS A 328 35.02 9.58 -9.21
C HIS A 328 34.47 8.17 -9.47
N THR A 329 34.36 7.36 -8.42
CA THR A 329 33.83 6.00 -8.47
C THR A 329 32.42 5.99 -9.06
N GLU A 330 32.20 5.10 -10.02
CA GLU A 330 30.91 4.92 -10.66
C GLU A 330 30.30 3.56 -10.28
N VAL A 331 28.97 3.49 -10.19
CA VAL A 331 28.20 2.28 -9.94
C VAL A 331 27.20 2.08 -11.07
N MET A 332 27.06 0.85 -11.53
CA MET A 332 26.04 0.43 -12.48
C MET A 332 25.49 -0.95 -12.13
N LEU A 333 24.31 -1.24 -12.64
CA LEU A 333 23.71 -2.57 -12.60
C LEU A 333 23.58 -3.08 -14.03
N GLU A 334 24.16 -4.25 -14.32
CA GLU A 334 24.00 -4.94 -15.59
C GLU A 334 22.93 -6.01 -15.45
N LEU A 335 21.94 -5.95 -16.34
CA LEU A 335 20.88 -6.95 -16.45
C LEU A 335 21.35 -8.13 -17.33
N PRO A 336 20.68 -9.30 -17.28
CA PRO A 336 21.06 -10.49 -18.06
C PRO A 336 21.02 -10.29 -19.57
N ASP A 337 20.24 -9.32 -20.05
CA ASP A 337 20.18 -8.93 -21.46
C ASP A 337 21.32 -7.98 -21.90
N GLY A 338 22.23 -7.63 -20.98
CA GLY A 338 23.34 -6.70 -21.17
C GLY A 338 22.95 -5.22 -21.02
N THR A 339 21.71 -4.92 -20.62
CA THR A 339 21.30 -3.54 -20.32
C THR A 339 22.01 -3.02 -19.09
N GLU A 340 22.63 -1.84 -19.20
CA GLU A 340 23.26 -1.15 -18.07
C GLU A 340 22.32 -0.07 -17.51
N LEU A 341 22.03 -0.18 -16.21
CA LEU A 341 21.27 0.81 -15.46
C LEU A 341 22.20 1.64 -14.59
N ARG A 342 21.90 2.93 -14.49
CA ARG A 342 22.53 3.83 -13.52
C ARG A 342 21.66 3.91 -12.25
N PRO A 343 22.27 4.04 -11.06
CA PRO A 343 21.54 4.27 -9.84
C PRO A 343 20.76 5.58 -9.92
N ALA A 344 19.67 5.66 -9.15
CA ALA A 344 18.81 6.83 -9.06
C ALA A 344 19.53 8.06 -8.46
N GLN A 345 20.56 7.82 -7.65
CA GLN A 345 21.34 8.88 -6.99
C GLN A 345 22.40 9.47 -7.92
N ASP A 346 22.72 10.75 -7.70
CA ASP A 346 23.87 11.39 -8.32
C ASP A 346 25.18 10.82 -7.73
N GLN A 347 25.86 10.01 -8.55
CA GLN A 347 27.10 9.32 -8.19
C GLN A 347 28.23 10.29 -7.80
N SER A 348 28.21 11.53 -8.31
CA SER A 348 29.20 12.56 -7.92
C SER A 348 29.12 12.96 -6.45
N THR A 349 27.99 12.66 -5.80
CA THR A 349 27.73 12.98 -4.39
C THR A 349 27.66 11.74 -3.49
N MET A 350 27.46 10.56 -4.08
CA MET A 350 27.30 9.29 -3.38
C MET A 350 28.52 8.94 -2.52
N PHE A 351 29.73 9.10 -3.08
CA PHE A 351 31.01 8.80 -2.41
C PHE A 351 31.69 10.03 -1.77
N GLY A 352 31.01 11.18 -1.79
CA GLY A 352 31.62 12.49 -1.50
C GLY A 352 32.07 12.72 -0.04
N SER A 353 31.79 11.81 0.89
CA SER A 353 32.17 11.93 2.31
C SER A 353 32.55 10.58 2.90
N SER A 354 33.67 10.50 3.61
CA SER A 354 34.13 9.29 4.32
C SER A 354 33.21 8.86 5.46
N HIS A 355 32.34 9.74 5.96
CA HIS A 355 31.36 9.43 7.01
C HIS A 355 30.01 8.92 6.49
N ARG A 356 29.87 8.69 5.17
CA ARG A 356 28.61 8.23 4.58
C ARG A 356 28.75 6.78 4.13
N GLN A 357 27.70 6.00 4.34
CA GLN A 357 27.54 4.70 3.69
C GLN A 357 26.87 4.94 2.33
N PRO A 358 27.58 4.73 1.21
CA PRO A 358 26.98 4.89 -0.10
C PRO A 358 25.93 3.81 -0.33
N ILE A 359 24.79 4.20 -0.91
CA ILE A 359 23.69 3.30 -1.26
C ILE A 359 23.38 3.53 -2.73
N ALA A 360 23.42 2.46 -3.52
CA ALA A 360 22.99 2.49 -4.92
C ALA A 360 21.58 1.90 -5.02
N THR A 361 20.66 2.64 -5.63
CA THR A 361 19.27 2.19 -5.80
C THR A 361 18.88 2.18 -7.26
N PHE A 362 18.28 1.09 -7.71
CA PHE A 362 17.85 0.87 -9.09
C PHE A 362 16.35 0.56 -9.13
N THR A 363 15.70 0.83 -10.25
CA THR A 363 14.37 0.28 -10.55
C THR A 363 14.56 -0.79 -11.61
N ILE A 364 14.13 -2.01 -11.31
CA ILE A 364 14.32 -3.20 -12.14
C ILE A 364 12.98 -3.87 -12.43
N PRO A 365 12.88 -4.70 -13.49
CA PRO A 365 11.68 -5.49 -13.76
C PRO A 365 11.29 -6.40 -12.58
N ALA A 366 9.98 -6.52 -12.36
CA ALA A 366 9.37 -7.32 -11.31
C ALA A 366 9.52 -8.85 -11.50
N ASP A 367 10.00 -9.31 -12.66
CA ASP A 367 10.20 -10.72 -12.98
C ASP A 367 11.68 -11.08 -13.16
N LEU A 368 12.57 -10.14 -12.85
CA LEU A 368 14.00 -10.36 -12.99
C LEU A 368 14.50 -11.37 -11.95
N ASP A 369 15.29 -12.36 -12.40
CA ASP A 369 15.89 -13.41 -11.57
C ASP A 369 17.30 -13.05 -11.05
N THR A 370 18.08 -12.32 -11.86
CA THR A 370 19.47 -11.99 -11.51
C THR A 370 19.94 -10.70 -12.16
N ALA A 371 20.93 -10.06 -11.56
CA ALA A 371 21.67 -8.94 -12.12
C ALA A 371 23.10 -8.90 -11.56
N THR A 372 24.00 -8.19 -12.23
CA THR A 372 25.37 -7.99 -11.75
C THR A 372 25.57 -6.52 -11.40
N VAL A 373 25.91 -6.22 -10.15
CA VAL A 373 26.37 -4.88 -9.78
C VAL A 373 27.85 -4.74 -10.11
N LYS A 374 28.22 -3.60 -10.70
CA LYS A 374 29.60 -3.23 -11.00
C LYS A 374 29.91 -1.87 -10.40
N ILE A 375 30.98 -1.82 -9.62
CA ILE A 375 31.52 -0.60 -9.02
C ILE A 375 32.89 -0.38 -9.67
N MET A 376 33.10 0.79 -10.28
CA MET A 376 34.29 1.15 -11.04
C MET A 376 35.06 2.23 -10.28
N PRO A 377 36.05 1.87 -9.44
CA PRO A 377 36.70 2.82 -8.56
C PRO A 377 37.66 3.70 -9.34
N ARG A 378 37.53 5.01 -9.15
CA ARG A 378 38.33 6.00 -9.86
C ARG A 378 38.63 7.19 -8.96
N PHE A 379 39.89 7.61 -8.94
CA PHE A 379 40.36 8.67 -8.07
C PHE A 379 41.16 9.71 -8.84
N GLY A 380 40.92 10.98 -8.52
CA GLY A 380 41.71 12.12 -8.95
C GLY A 380 42.26 12.89 -7.75
N GLN A 381 42.99 13.98 -8.01
CA GLN A 381 43.47 14.87 -6.95
C GLN A 381 43.04 16.33 -7.16
N VAL A 382 42.99 17.11 -6.06
CA VAL A 382 42.73 18.55 -6.08
C VAL A 382 43.97 19.31 -6.52
N LEU A 383 45.13 18.95 -5.98
CA LEU A 383 46.42 19.62 -6.16
C LEU A 383 47.12 19.20 -7.45
N ASP A 384 46.92 17.95 -7.88
CA ASP A 384 47.39 17.44 -9.17
C ASP A 384 46.19 17.08 -10.04
N ARG A 385 45.94 17.88 -11.07
CA ARG A 385 44.81 17.67 -11.98
C ARG A 385 45.07 16.60 -13.02
N ASP A 386 46.32 16.23 -13.23
CA ASP A 386 46.72 15.21 -14.20
C ASP A 386 46.82 13.83 -13.53
N PHE A 387 46.77 13.78 -12.19
CA PHE A 387 46.69 12.53 -11.44
C PHE A 387 45.35 11.83 -11.67
N GLU A 388 45.45 10.55 -12.03
CA GLU A 388 44.32 9.65 -12.15
C GLU A 388 44.76 8.25 -11.72
N GLN A 389 43.97 7.62 -10.85
CA GLN A 389 44.10 6.22 -10.47
C GLN A 389 42.78 5.51 -10.77
N VAL A 390 42.84 4.50 -11.62
CA VAL A 390 41.70 3.66 -12.00
C VAL A 390 42.00 2.25 -11.51
N GLU A 391 41.06 1.68 -10.78
CA GLU A 391 41.18 0.32 -10.24
C GLU A 391 40.33 -0.66 -11.05
N GLU A 392 40.57 -1.95 -10.86
CA GLU A 392 39.70 -2.98 -11.43
C GLU A 392 38.27 -2.87 -10.86
N PRO A 393 37.23 -3.11 -11.66
CA PRO A 393 35.86 -3.09 -11.17
C PRO A 393 35.62 -4.13 -10.07
N VAL A 394 34.95 -3.72 -9.01
CA VAL A 394 34.38 -4.64 -8.02
C VAL A 394 33.02 -5.08 -8.52
N THR A 395 32.79 -6.39 -8.59
CA THR A 395 31.55 -6.97 -9.09
C THR A 395 30.88 -7.87 -8.06
N ALA A 396 29.56 -7.95 -8.07
CA ALA A 396 28.82 -8.97 -7.33
C ALA A 396 27.59 -9.42 -8.13
N THR A 397 27.26 -10.70 -8.03
CA THR A 397 26.08 -11.30 -8.64
C THR A 397 24.94 -11.30 -7.64
N LEU A 398 23.82 -10.70 -8.03
CA LEU A 398 22.59 -10.58 -7.24
C LEU A 398 21.57 -11.57 -7.78
N THR A 399 21.02 -12.42 -6.91
CA THR A 399 19.94 -13.35 -7.26
C THR A 399 18.69 -12.98 -6.48
N PHE A 400 17.56 -12.88 -7.17
CA PHE A 400 16.28 -12.44 -6.63
C PHE A 400 15.36 -13.66 -6.39
N ALA A 401 14.61 -13.63 -5.29
CA ALA A 401 13.75 -14.74 -4.85
C ALA A 401 12.30 -14.65 -5.36
#